data_AF-A0A5B9P8V7-F1
#
_entry.id   AF-A0A5B9P8V7-F1
#
_cell.length_a   1.000
_cell.length_b   1.000
_cell.length_c   1.000
_cell.angle_alpha   90.00
_cell.angle_beta   90.00
_cell.angle_gamma   90.00
#
_symmetry.space_group_name_H-M   'P 1'
#
loop_
_entity.id
_entity.type
_entity.pdbx_description
1 polymer ?
#
loop_
_entity_poly.entity_id
_entity_poly.type
_entity_poly.pdbx_seq_one_letter_code
_entity_poly.pdbx_strand_id
1 'polypeptide(L)'
;MNWRFILTILYGLFMIWTGLLRSIEAQAFKPNAFYFCLVVGLLSVVGGFLFRAQRRWMATIVTLVASGIALTFYLSCFIGQPEKDASVRVALAIVASLGQLCVTLTAAVPAKEPSVRENTSN
;
A
#
# COMPACT_ATOMS: atom_id res chain seq x y z
N MET A 1 -6.98 -16.44 -9.60
CA MET A 1 -5.77 -15.64 -9.34
C MET A 1 -6.15 -14.50 -8.38
N ASN A 2 -5.51 -14.38 -7.22
CA ASN A 2 -5.88 -13.34 -6.23
C ASN A 2 -5.44 -11.96 -6.74
N TRP A 3 -6.36 -11.19 -7.30
CA TRP A 3 -6.10 -9.82 -7.78
C TRP A 3 -5.46 -8.92 -6.70
N ARG A 4 -5.80 -9.14 -5.42
CA ARG A 4 -5.20 -8.47 -4.25
C ARG A 4 -3.69 -8.68 -4.12
N PHE A 5 -3.21 -9.89 -4.43
CA PHE A 5 -1.78 -10.18 -4.44
C PHE A 5 -1.07 -9.31 -5.48
N ILE A 6 -1.60 -9.27 -6.70
CA ILE A 6 -1.00 -8.51 -7.80
C ILE A 6 -0.98 -7.02 -7.49
N LEU A 7 -2.10 -6.44 -7.05
CA LEU A 7 -2.17 -5.01 -6.73
C LEU A 7 -1.23 -4.62 -5.59
N THR A 8 -1.12 -5.48 -4.57
CA THR A 8 -0.22 -5.23 -3.44
C THR A 8 1.25 -5.29 -3.85
N ILE A 9 1.62 -6.22 -4.73
CA ILE A 9 2.97 -6.31 -5.31
C ILE A 9 3.27 -5.09 -6.17
N LEU A 10 2.33 -4.69 -7.03
CA LEU A 10 2.47 -3.50 -7.88
C LEU A 10 2.64 -2.23 -7.06
N TYR A 11 1.89 -2.08 -5.97
CA TYR A 11 2.08 -0.98 -5.02
C TYR A 11 3.49 -1.01 -4.40
N GLY A 12 3.96 -2.17 -3.95
CA GLY A 12 5.31 -2.31 -3.40
C GLY A 12 6.41 -1.93 -4.40
N LEU A 13 6.28 -2.39 -5.64
CA LEU A 13 7.20 -2.04 -6.73
C LEU A 13 7.13 -0.54 -7.07
N PHE A 14 5.94 0.04 -7.10
CA PHE A 14 5.76 1.47 -7.30
C PHE A 14 6.44 2.29 -6.20
N MET A 15 6.33 1.89 -4.93
CA MET A 15 7.01 2.55 -3.82
C MET A 15 8.55 2.42 -3.92
N ILE A 16 9.07 1.26 -4.33
CA ILE A 16 10.52 1.11 -4.56
C ILE A 16 10.97 2.03 -5.69
N TRP A 17 10.20 2.10 -6.78
CA TRP A 17 10.46 2.97 -7.92
C TRP A 17 10.44 4.46 -7.55
N THR A 18 9.45 4.91 -6.77
CA THR A 18 9.40 6.30 -6.28
C THR A 18 10.58 6.62 -5.37
N GLY A 19 11.01 5.67 -4.54
CA GLY A 19 12.23 5.77 -3.75
C GLY A 19 13.49 5.92 -4.60
N LEU A 20 13.67 5.05 -5.61
CA LEU A 20 14.80 5.07 -6.55
C LEU A 20 14.89 6.41 -7.29
N LEU A 21 13.78 6.89 -7.85
CA LEU A 21 13.72 8.20 -8.52
C LEU A 21 14.12 9.33 -7.58
N ARG A 22 13.64 9.31 -6.33
CA ARG A 22 14.01 10.32 -5.33
C ARG A 22 15.47 10.22 -4.93
N SER A 23 16.05 9.01 -4.87
CA SER A 23 17.49 8.82 -4.60
C SER A 23 18.38 9.38 -5.70
N ILE A 24 17.94 9.29 -6.96
CA ILE A 24 18.67 9.83 -8.12
C ILE A 24 18.65 11.37 -8.08
N GLU A 25 17.52 11.97 -7.73
CA GLU A 25 17.41 13.44 -7.58
C GLU A 25 18.06 13.97 -6.30
N ALA A 26 18.06 13.17 -5.22
CA ALA A 26 18.53 13.58 -3.90
C ALA A 26 19.98 13.19 -3.59
N GLN A 27 20.82 12.90 -4.60
CA GLN A 27 22.27 12.69 -4.41
C GLN A 27 22.99 13.84 -3.69
N ALA A 28 22.30 14.95 -3.37
CA ALA A 28 22.83 16.04 -2.57
C ALA A 28 22.33 16.14 -1.11
N PHE A 29 21.18 15.58 -0.66
CA PHE A 29 20.64 16.04 0.65
C PHE A 29 19.86 15.10 1.61
N LYS A 30 19.41 13.87 1.29
CA LYS A 30 18.76 13.00 2.33
C LYS A 30 18.60 11.51 1.94
N PRO A 31 19.51 10.60 2.32
CA PRO A 31 19.39 9.17 2.06
C PRO A 31 18.16 8.50 2.73
N ASN A 32 17.59 9.11 3.77
CA ASN A 32 16.51 8.52 4.57
C ASN A 32 15.22 8.24 3.77
N ALA A 33 14.90 9.05 2.75
CA ALA A 33 13.67 8.88 1.97
C ALA A 33 13.73 7.64 1.06
N PHE A 34 14.91 7.28 0.56
CA PHE A 34 15.10 6.07 -0.25
C PHE A 34 14.88 4.80 0.58
N TYR A 35 15.56 4.70 1.73
CA TYR A 35 15.43 3.55 2.62
C TYR A 35 14.00 3.39 3.14
N PHE A 36 13.31 4.49 3.42
CA PHE A 36 11.90 4.49 3.78
C PHE A 36 11.04 3.82 2.70
N CYS A 37 11.16 4.26 1.45
CA CYS A 37 10.41 3.72 0.33
C CYS A 37 10.73 2.24 0.08
N LEU A 38 11.99 1.85 0.23
CA LEU A 38 12.46 0.49 0.08
C LEU A 38 11.88 -0.44 1.15
N VAL A 39 11.88 -0.03 2.42
CA VAL A 39 11.28 -0.80 3.52
C VAL A 39 9.77 -0.95 3.32
N VAL A 40 9.05 0.13 3.01
CA VAL A 40 7.61 0.07 2.74
C VAL A 40 7.30 -0.83 1.55
N GLY A 41 8.09 -0.72 0.48
CA GLY A 41 7.96 -1.55 -0.70
C GLY A 41 8.16 -3.02 -0.42
N LEU A 42 9.20 -3.38 0.34
CA LEU A 42 9.45 -4.76 0.77
C LEU A 42 8.33 -5.30 1.67
N LEU A 43 7.86 -4.51 2.64
CA LEU A 43 6.73 -4.89 3.49
C LEU A 43 5.47 -5.14 2.66
N SER A 44 5.22 -4.33 1.64
CA SER A 44 4.10 -4.51 0.72
C SER A 44 4.27 -5.80 -0.09
N VAL A 45 5.47 -6.09 -0.60
CA VAL A 45 5.74 -7.35 -1.31
C VAL A 45 5.50 -8.56 -0.41
N VAL A 46 5.99 -8.53 0.83
CA VAL A 46 5.73 -9.56 1.84
C VAL A 46 4.23 -9.70 2.12
N GLY A 47 3.51 -8.59 2.27
CA GLY A 47 2.05 -8.56 2.42
C GLY A 47 1.32 -9.22 1.24
N GLY A 48 1.80 -8.99 0.02
CA GLY A 48 1.31 -9.68 -1.18
C GLY A 48 1.50 -11.20 -1.08
N PHE A 49 2.69 -11.66 -0.73
CA PHE A 49 2.95 -13.09 -0.53
C PHE A 49 2.07 -13.71 0.56
N LEU A 50 1.81 -12.99 1.66
CA LEU A 50 0.89 -13.42 2.70
C LEU A 50 -0.56 -13.55 2.20
N PHE A 51 -1.01 -12.66 1.31
CA PHE A 51 -2.30 -12.80 0.62
C PHE A 51 -2.35 -14.03 -0.28
N ARG A 52 -1.24 -14.39 -0.93
CA ARG A 52 -1.13 -15.64 -1.71
C ARG A 52 -1.18 -16.88 -0.82
N ALA A 53 -0.54 -16.83 0.36
CA ALA A 53 -0.51 -17.91 1.35
C ALA A 53 -1.80 -18.06 2.18
N GLN A 54 -2.88 -17.35 1.84
CA GLN A 54 -4.16 -17.32 2.58
C GLN A 54 -4.05 -16.85 4.05
N ARG A 55 -2.92 -16.27 4.46
CA ARG A 55 -2.73 -15.64 5.79
C ARG A 55 -3.31 -14.23 5.80
N ARG A 56 -4.62 -14.12 5.52
CA ARG A 56 -5.32 -12.85 5.25
C ARG A 56 -5.16 -11.83 6.38
N TRP A 57 -5.28 -12.27 7.64
CA TRP A 57 -5.17 -11.36 8.78
C TRP A 57 -3.79 -10.72 8.90
N MET A 58 -2.72 -11.53 8.79
CA MET A 58 -1.34 -11.02 8.79
C MET A 58 -1.06 -10.14 7.57
N ALA A 59 -1.53 -10.55 6.39
CA ALA A 59 -1.39 -9.77 5.17
C ALA A 59 -2.02 -8.38 5.32
N THR A 60 -3.26 -8.31 5.84
CA THR A 60 -3.97 -7.06 6.09
C THR A 60 -3.21 -6.16 7.05
N ILE A 61 -2.70 -6.68 8.18
CA ILE A 61 -1.96 -5.86 9.15
C ILE A 61 -0.69 -5.30 8.51
N VAL A 62 0.09 -6.15 7.84
CA VAL A 62 1.36 -5.74 7.23
C VAL A 62 1.12 -4.67 6.15
N THR A 63 0.13 -4.87 5.27
CA THR A 63 -0.15 -3.90 4.20
C THR A 63 -0.80 -2.62 4.72
N LEU A 64 -1.62 -2.70 5.77
CA LEU A 64 -2.24 -1.54 6.38
C LEU A 64 -1.21 -0.67 7.10
N VAL A 65 -0.28 -1.27 7.84
CA VAL A 65 0.83 -0.54 8.47
C VAL A 65 1.74 0.07 7.40
N ALA A 66 2.12 -0.69 6.38
CA ALA A 66 3.00 -0.19 5.31
C ALA A 66 2.38 1.00 4.57
N SER A 67 1.13 0.87 4.12
CA SER A 67 0.41 1.94 3.41
C SER A 67 0.05 3.12 4.30
N GLY A 68 -0.29 2.89 5.57
CA GLY A 68 -0.56 3.94 6.54
C GLY A 68 0.67 4.80 6.82
N ILE A 69 1.83 4.17 7.07
CA ILE A 69 3.09 4.89 7.29
C ILE A 69 3.48 5.69 6.04
N ALA A 70 3.38 5.10 4.84
CA ALA A 70 3.63 5.79 3.58
C ALA A 70 2.72 7.01 3.39
N LEU A 71 1.41 6.82 3.61
CA LEU A 71 0.44 7.88 3.47
C LEU A 71 0.77 9.03 4.42
N THR A 72 0.97 8.76 5.72
CA THR A 72 1.31 9.79 6.70
C THR A 72 2.59 10.53 6.33
N PHE A 73 3.64 9.80 5.95
CA PHE A 73 4.91 10.41 5.55
C PHE A 73 4.75 11.36 4.35
N TYR A 74 4.11 10.90 3.27
CA TYR A 74 3.93 11.72 2.08
C TYR A 74 2.93 12.87 2.30
N LEU A 75 1.89 12.68 3.12
CA LEU A 75 0.98 13.76 3.50
C LEU A 75 1.71 14.86 4.29
N SER A 76 2.53 14.47 5.27
CA SER A 76 3.34 15.41 6.05
C SER A 76 4.35 16.16 5.17
N CYS A 77 4.98 15.49 4.20
CA CYS A 77 5.83 16.16 3.21
C CYS A 77 5.03 17.16 2.36
N PHE A 78 3.83 16.77 1.91
CA PHE A 78 2.98 17.61 1.06
C PHE A 78 2.50 18.87 1.79
N ILE A 79 2.14 18.77 3.07
CA ILE A 79 1.67 19.90 3.89
C ILE A 79 2.83 20.78 4.37
N GLY A 80 3.92 20.17 4.83
CA GLY A 80 4.99 20.87 5.54
C GLY A 80 6.03 21.53 4.64
N GLN A 81 6.23 21.06 3.41
CA GLN A 81 7.25 21.59 2.49
C GLN A 81 6.76 21.63 1.03
N PRO A 82 5.67 22.36 0.74
CA PRO A 82 5.08 22.37 -0.59
C PRO A 82 6.06 22.89 -1.66
N GLU A 83 6.89 23.89 -1.35
CA GLU A 83 7.78 24.52 -2.32
C GLU A 83 8.96 23.64 -2.78
N LYS A 84 9.34 22.61 -2.01
CA LYS A 84 10.47 21.72 -2.35
C LYS A 84 10.03 20.31 -2.76
N ASP A 85 8.86 19.86 -2.30
CA ASP A 85 8.44 18.47 -2.42
C ASP A 85 6.98 18.27 -2.88
N ALA A 86 6.17 19.32 -3.14
CA ALA A 86 4.84 19.17 -3.78
C ALA A 86 4.96 18.89 -5.28
N SER A 87 5.68 17.82 -5.59
CA SER A 87 5.79 17.28 -6.94
C SER A 87 4.63 16.33 -7.21
N VAL A 88 4.27 16.18 -8.49
CA VAL A 88 3.29 15.19 -8.99
C VAL A 88 3.56 13.80 -8.42
N ARG A 89 4.82 13.48 -8.12
CA ARG A 89 5.24 12.18 -7.55
C ARG A 89 4.74 11.96 -6.14
N VAL A 90 4.76 12.98 -5.28
CA VAL A 90 4.21 12.89 -3.91
C VAL A 90 2.70 12.71 -3.97
N ALA A 91 2.02 13.44 -4.85
CA ALA A 91 0.58 13.26 -5.08
C ALA A 91 0.25 11.84 -5.56
N LEU A 92 1.01 11.29 -6.51
CA LEU A 92 0.85 9.91 -6.97
C LEU A 92 1.10 8.88 -5.85
N ALA A 93 2.09 9.11 -4.98
CA ALA A 93 2.36 8.24 -3.84
C ALA A 93 1.21 8.25 -2.81
N ILE A 94 0.59 9.40 -2.57
CA ILE A 94 -0.61 9.55 -1.73
C ILE A 94 -1.77 8.76 -2.34
N VAL A 95 -2.07 8.99 -3.62
CA VAL A 95 -3.18 8.30 -4.32
C VAL A 95 -2.96 6.78 -4.35
N ALA A 96 -1.74 6.33 -4.65
CA ALA A 96 -1.40 4.91 -4.63
C ALA A 96 -1.56 4.30 -3.22
N SER A 97 -1.19 5.02 -2.17
CA SER A 97 -1.34 4.56 -0.79
C SER A 97 -2.80 4.48 -0.36
N LEU A 98 -3.65 5.43 -0.78
CA LEU A 98 -5.10 5.37 -0.62
C LEU A 98 -5.72 4.19 -1.38
N GLY A 99 -5.29 3.95 -2.61
CA GLY A 99 -5.69 2.79 -3.39
C GLY A 99 -5.35 1.47 -2.68
N GLN A 100 -4.15 1.36 -2.13
CA GLN A 100 -3.72 0.19 -1.37
C GLN A 100 -4.53 -0.01 -0.08
N LEU A 101 -4.91 1.07 0.61
CA LEU A 101 -5.81 1.01 1.76
C LEU A 101 -7.18 0.46 1.36
N CYS A 102 -7.76 0.92 0.25
CA CYS A 102 -9.03 0.37 -0.26
C CYS A 102 -8.92 -1.14 -0.56
N VAL A 103 -7.86 -1.57 -1.25
CA VAL A 103 -7.60 -2.99 -1.54
C VAL A 103 -7.52 -3.79 -0.24
N THR A 104 -6.79 -3.29 0.75
CA THR A 104 -6.59 -3.93 2.05
C THR A 104 -7.90 -4.02 2.84
N LEU A 105 -8.70 -2.96 2.85
CA LEU A 105 -9.99 -2.92 3.55
C LEU A 105 -11.02 -3.87 2.93
N THR A 106 -11.05 -4.02 1.60
CA THR A 106 -11.92 -5.04 0.98
C THR A 106 -11.55 -6.46 1.40
N ALA A 107 -10.30 -6.69 1.82
CA ALA A 107 -9.86 -7.99 2.34
C ALA A 107 -10.22 -8.22 3.80
N ALA A 108 -10.48 -7.16 4.57
CA ALA A 108 -10.90 -7.22 5.96
C ALA A 108 -12.41 -7.44 6.13
N VAL A 109 -13.24 -7.05 5.15
CA VAL A 109 -14.69 -7.30 5.18
C VAL A 109 -14.99 -8.73 4.73
N PRO A 110 -15.48 -9.62 5.61
CA PRO A 110 -15.97 -10.92 5.18
C PRO A 110 -17.21 -10.71 4.30
N ALA A 111 -17.25 -11.34 3.14
CA ALA A 111 -18.47 -11.39 2.34
C ALA A 111 -19.55 -12.07 3.19
N LYS A 112 -20.60 -11.32 3.55
CA LYS A 112 -21.79 -11.88 4.19
C LYS A 112 -22.41 -12.85 3.18
N GLU A 113 -22.33 -14.15 3.42
CA GLU A 113 -23.01 -15.15 2.59
C GLU A 113 -24.51 -14.83 2.56
N PRO A 114 -25.15 -14.79 1.38
CA PRO A 114 -26.60 -14.73 1.32
C PRO A 114 -27.12 -16.02 1.93
N SER A 115 -27.79 -15.93 3.09
CA SER A 115 -28.50 -17.04 3.69
C SER A 115 -29.53 -17.55 2.69
N VAL A 116 -29.23 -18.66 2.02
CA VAL A 116 -30.21 -19.43 1.26
C VAL A 116 -31.21 -19.94 2.29
N ARG A 117 -32.33 -19.24 2.45
CA ARG A 117 -33.47 -19.75 3.20
C ARG A 117 -33.98 -20.98 2.45
N GLU A 118 -33.69 -22.14 3.02
CA GLU A 118 -34.45 -23.37 2.87
C GLU A 118 -35.95 -23.04 2.89
N ASN A 119 -36.58 -23.05 1.72
CA ASN A 119 -38.04 -23.16 1.60
C ASN A 119 -38.36 -24.51 0.98
N THR A 120 -37.99 -25.57 1.70
CA THR A 120 -38.67 -26.86 1.65
C THR A 120 -39.85 -26.77 2.61
N SER A 121 -40.98 -26.27 2.13
CA SER A 121 -42.27 -26.56 2.75
C SER A 121 -43.02 -27.53 1.85
N ASN A 122 -43.23 -28.71 2.45
CA ASN A 122 -44.15 -29.79 2.12
C ASN A 122 -45.47 -29.35 1.47
#